data_AF-A0A235B1N5-F1
#
_entry.id   AF-A0A235B1N5-F1
#
_cell.length_a   1.000
_cell.length_b   1.000
_cell.length_c   1.000
_cell.angle_alpha   90.00
_cell.angle_beta   90.00
_cell.angle_gamma   90.00
#
_symmetry.space_group_name_H-M   'P 1'
#
loop_
_entity.id
_entity.type
_entity.pdbx_description
1 polymer ?
#
loop_
_entity_poly.entity_id
_entity_poly.type
_entity_poly.pdbx_seq_one_letter_code
_entity_poly.pdbx_strand_id
1 'polypeptide(L)'
;MLEISSDLHYGIFKRTNDWGSYLMLRKIKDYYKTDLTLANSQIDKLRSELEQVSLFLDERDRTELFKLTTELVGNKVQKVRVTGD
;
A
#
# COMPACT_ATOMS: atom_id res chain seq x y z
N MET A 1 13.19 -0.53 4.13
CA MET A 1 12.55 -0.40 2.81
C MET A 1 11.31 -1.28 2.89
N LEU A 2 10.14 -0.75 2.53
CA LEU A 2 8.89 -1.52 2.55
C LEU A 2 8.62 -2.05 1.13
N GLU A 3 8.15 -3.28 1.00
CA GLU A 3 7.83 -3.88 -0.29
C GLU A 3 6.33 -4.21 -0.40
N ILE A 4 5.67 -3.72 -1.43
CA ILE A 4 4.29 -4.12 -1.80
C ILE A 4 4.41 -5.19 -2.88
N SER A 5 3.93 -6.39 -2.58
CA SER A 5 3.94 -7.52 -3.52
C SER A 5 3.00 -7.28 -4.71
N SER A 6 3.25 -8.00 -5.81
CA SER A 6 2.40 -7.95 -7.01
C SER A 6 0.97 -8.42 -6.72
N ASP A 7 0.82 -9.44 -5.89
CA ASP A 7 -0.49 -9.99 -5.50
C ASP A 7 -1.30 -8.97 -4.70
N LEU A 8 -0.66 -8.31 -3.72
CA LEU A 8 -1.30 -7.26 -2.93
C LEU A 8 -1.61 -6.02 -3.79
N HIS A 9 -0.72 -5.63 -4.71
CA HIS A 9 -0.98 -4.56 -5.68
C HIS A 9 -2.20 -4.90 -6.55
N TYR A 10 -2.30 -6.12 -7.05
CA TYR A 10 -3.46 -6.58 -7.80
C TYR A 10 -4.74 -6.57 -6.95
N GLY A 11 -4.68 -7.06 -5.71
CA GLY A 11 -5.80 -7.03 -4.76
C GLY A 11 -6.33 -5.62 -4.54
N ILE A 12 -5.43 -4.66 -4.30
CA ILE A 12 -5.80 -3.26 -4.04
C ILE A 12 -6.32 -2.56 -5.30
N PHE A 13 -5.66 -2.70 -6.46
CA PHE A 13 -5.90 -1.85 -7.63
C PHE A 13 -6.70 -2.48 -8.76
N LYS A 14 -6.87 -3.81 -8.78
CA LYS A 14 -7.59 -4.53 -9.84
C LYS A 14 -8.86 -5.23 -9.37
N ARG A 15 -8.94 -5.67 -8.11
CA ARG A 15 -10.15 -6.32 -7.58
C ARG A 15 -11.21 -5.33 -7.07
N THR A 16 -10.80 -4.16 -6.60
CA THR A 16 -11.72 -3.13 -6.07
C THR A 16 -11.54 -1.82 -6.84
N ASN A 17 -12.57 -0.98 -6.85
CA ASN A 17 -12.50 0.40 -7.35
C ASN A 17 -12.48 1.44 -6.21
N ASP A 18 -12.56 0.99 -4.96
CA ASP A 18 -12.68 1.84 -3.77
C ASP A 18 -11.39 2.63 -3.48
N TRP A 19 -10.27 2.27 -4.11
CA TRP A 19 -9.00 3.00 -4.00
C TRP A 19 -9.00 4.38 -4.70
N GLY A 20 -9.94 4.67 -5.60
CA GLY A 20 -9.91 5.84 -6.48
C GLY A 20 -10.06 7.19 -5.76
N SER A 21 -10.71 7.21 -4.61
CA SER A 21 -10.91 8.43 -3.79
C SER A 21 -9.69 8.76 -2.93
N TYR A 22 -8.78 7.82 -2.75
CA TYR A 22 -7.63 7.90 -1.86
C TYR A 22 -6.41 8.48 -2.59
N LEU A 23 -5.79 9.51 -2.02
CA LEU A 23 -4.75 10.30 -2.71
C LEU A 23 -3.43 9.54 -2.79
N MET A 24 -3.02 8.91 -1.69
CA MET A 24 -1.80 8.12 -1.63
C MET A 24 -1.93 6.81 -2.39
N LEU A 25 -3.09 6.14 -2.35
CA LEU A 25 -3.34 4.95 -3.17
C LEU A 25 -3.29 5.27 -4.66
N ARG A 26 -3.92 6.37 -5.11
CA ARG A 26 -3.76 6.86 -6.49
C ARG A 26 -2.31 7.14 -6.83
N LYS A 27 -1.55 7.74 -5.90
CA LYS A 27 -0.13 7.98 -6.08
C LYS A 27 0.57 6.64 -6.32
N ILE A 28 0.51 5.67 -5.40
CA ILE A 28 1.29 4.42 -5.48
C ILE A 28 0.82 3.44 -6.55
N LYS A 29 -0.44 3.52 -7.03
CA LYS A 29 -0.96 2.67 -8.10
C LYS A 29 -0.05 2.66 -9.33
N ASP A 30 0.41 3.85 -9.72
CA ASP A 30 1.19 4.04 -10.94
C ASP A 30 2.71 3.81 -10.71
N TYR A 31 3.16 3.54 -9.47
CA TYR A 31 4.57 3.26 -9.13
C TYR A 31 4.91 1.78 -9.14
N TYR A 32 4.14 0.94 -9.83
CA TYR A 32 4.49 -0.45 -10.06
C TYR A 32 5.92 -0.54 -10.64
N LYS A 33 6.81 -1.28 -9.97
CA LYS A 33 8.25 -1.44 -10.27
C LYS A 33 9.13 -0.20 -10.02
N THR A 34 8.63 0.82 -9.33
CA THR A 34 9.39 2.04 -9.02
C THR A 34 9.53 2.25 -7.51
N ASP A 35 10.70 2.75 -7.12
CA ASP A 35 10.97 3.19 -5.75
C ASP A 35 10.31 4.56 -5.48
N LEU A 36 9.54 4.66 -4.41
CA LEU A 36 8.93 5.92 -3.97
C LEU A 36 9.50 6.34 -2.61
N THR A 37 10.07 7.55 -2.56
CA THR A 37 10.44 8.21 -1.31
C THR A 37 9.25 8.99 -0.77
N LEU A 38 8.88 8.72 0.49
CA LEU A 38 7.74 9.35 1.16
C LEU A 38 8.21 10.09 2.42
N ALA A 39 7.62 11.27 2.64
CA ALA A 39 7.73 11.95 3.93
C ALA A 39 6.88 11.23 5.00
N ASN A 40 7.21 11.42 6.28
CA ASN A 40 6.45 10.80 7.39
C ASN A 40 4.94 11.07 7.32
N SER A 41 4.53 12.30 6.99
CA SER A 41 3.11 12.64 6.82
C SER A 41 2.43 11.88 5.67
N GLN A 42 3.18 11.54 4.62
CA GLN A 42 2.68 10.74 3.50
C GLN A 42 2.61 9.26 3.86
N ILE A 43 3.50 8.78 4.73
CA ILE A 43 3.47 7.41 5.27
C ILE A 43 2.24 7.22 6.16
N ASP A 44 1.99 8.14 7.08
CA ASP A 44 0.80 8.10 7.94
C ASP A 44 -0.48 8.12 7.12
N LYS A 45 -0.52 8.97 6.08
CA LYS A 45 -1.66 9.02 5.16
C LYS A 45 -1.81 7.73 4.36
N LEU A 46 -0.72 7.19 3.81
CA LEU A 46 -0.74 5.92 3.09
C LEU A 46 -1.24 4.78 4.00
N ARG A 47 -0.80 4.72 5.26
CA ARG A 47 -1.27 3.74 6.24
C ARG A 47 -2.78 3.83 6.43
N SER A 48 -3.29 5.03 6.71
CA SER A 48 -4.72 5.24 6.92
C SER A 48 -5.57 4.86 5.69
N GLU A 49 -5.08 5.17 4.49
CA GLU A 49 -5.78 4.80 3.26
C GLU A 49 -5.73 3.28 3.01
N LEU A 50 -4.62 2.61 3.34
CA LEU A 50 -4.49 1.15 3.27
C LEU A 50 -5.41 0.44 4.27
N GLU A 51 -5.49 0.93 5.51
CA GLU A 51 -6.41 0.40 6.53
C GLU A 51 -7.87 0.53 6.07
N GLN A 52 -8.24 1.64 5.44
CA GLN A 52 -9.59 1.83 4.92
C GLN A 52 -9.90 0.91 3.73
N VAL A 53 -8.97 0.78 2.77
CA VAL A 53 -9.20 -0.09 1.61
C VAL A 53 -9.25 -1.57 2.00
N SER A 54 -8.62 -1.95 3.11
CA SER A 54 -8.63 -3.32 3.63
C SER A 54 -10.04 -3.87 3.89
N LEU A 55 -11.00 -2.99 4.17
CA LEU A 55 -12.41 -3.36 4.39
C LEU A 55 -13.06 -4.00 3.14
N PHE A 56 -12.49 -3.74 1.96
CA PHE A 56 -13.00 -4.21 0.67
C PHE A 56 -12.17 -5.36 0.08
N LEU A 57 -11.12 -5.81 0.77
CA LEU A 57 -10.23 -6.87 0.33
C LEU A 57 -10.70 -8.24 0.83
N ASP A 58 -10.24 -9.33 0.22
CA ASP A 58 -10.44 -10.67 0.76
C ASP A 58 -9.55 -10.92 2.00
N GLU A 59 -9.74 -12.06 2.68
CA GLU A 59 -8.99 -12.37 3.90
C GLU A 59 -7.48 -12.50 3.68
N ARG A 60 -7.07 -13.01 2.50
CA ARG A 60 -5.67 -13.16 2.12
C ARG A 60 -5.01 -11.80 1.96
N ASP A 61 -5.60 -10.95 1.14
CA ASP A 61 -5.11 -9.61 0.83
C ASP A 61 -5.11 -8.72 2.09
N ARG A 62 -6.12 -8.88 2.97
CA ARG A 62 -6.17 -8.21 4.28
C ARG A 62 -5.02 -8.61 5.20
N THR A 63 -4.72 -9.91 5.27
CA THR A 63 -3.63 -10.43 6.12
C THR A 63 -2.28 -9.90 5.66
N GLU A 64 -2.06 -9.83 4.35
CA GLU A 64 -0.84 -9.30 3.76
C GLU A 64 -0.73 -7.78 3.96
N LEU A 65 -1.83 -7.05 3.77
CA LEU A 65 -1.90 -5.61 4.05
C LEU A 65 -1.64 -5.29 5.53
N PHE A 66 -2.13 -6.10 6.46
CA PHE A 66 -1.89 -5.91 7.90
C PHE A 66 -0.40 -6.07 8.27
N LYS A 67 0.30 -7.02 7.66
CA LYS A 67 1.76 -7.16 7.82
C LYS A 67 2.47 -5.90 7.31
N LEU A 68 2.07 -5.43 6.14
CA LEU A 68 2.61 -4.22 5.53
C LEU A 68 2.40 -2.96 6.40
N THR A 69 1.20 -2.77 6.95
CA THR A 69 0.90 -1.61 7.82
C THR A 69 1.63 -1.70 9.16
N THR A 70 1.88 -2.90 9.68
CA THR A 70 2.69 -3.12 10.90
C THR A 70 4.16 -2.73 10.67
N GLU A 71 4.72 -3.09 9.52
CA GLU A 71 6.09 -2.70 9.15
C GLU A 71 6.27 -1.20 8.94
N LEU A 72 5.20 -0.50 8.54
CA LEU A 72 5.14 0.97 8.45
C LEU A 72 5.23 1.66 9.82
N VAL A 73 4.80 1.01 10.91
CA VAL A 73 4.82 1.57 12.28
C VAL A 73 6.20 1.39 12.93
N GLY A 74 6.87 0.26 12.67
CA GLY A 74 8.14 -0.08 13.33
C GLY A 74 9.38 0.58 12.73
N ASN A 75 9.31 1.07 11.49
CA ASN A 75 10.46 1.58 10.76
C ASN A 75 10.27 3.06 10.39
N LYS A 76 11.35 3.86 10.43
CA LYS A 76 11.44 5.13 9.70
C LYS A 76 11.46 4.83 8.19
N VAL A 77 10.36 4.32 7.64
CA VAL A 77 10.27 3.85 6.24
C VAL A 77 10.33 5.04 5.30
N GLN A 78 11.52 5.50 4.95
CA GLN A 78 11.66 6.60 3.98
C GLN A 78 11.42 6.17 2.53
N LYS A 79 11.34 4.86 2.27
CA LYS A 79 11.31 4.28 0.92
C LYS A 79 10.35 3.09 0.84
N VAL A 80 9.36 3.18 -0.03
CA VAL A 80 8.41 2.13 -0.41
C VAL A 80 8.76 1.67 -1.82
N ARG A 81 8.90 0.37 -2.02
CA ARG A 81 9.10 -0.27 -3.31
C ARG A 81 7.85 -1.07 -3.65
N VAL A 82 7.34 -0.93 -4.86
CA VAL A 82 6.26 -1.80 -5.36
C VAL A 82 6.91 -2.76 -6.34
N THR A 83 7.02 -4.04 -6.00
CA THR A 83 7.62 -5.06 -6.86
C THR A 83 6.54 -5.83 -7.61
N GLY A 84 6.87 -6.22 -8.83
CA GLY A 84 6.05 -7.04 -9.69
C GLY A 84 6.91 -8.17 -10.21
N ASP A 85 6.57 -9.41 -9.88
CA ASP A 85 7.17 -10.59 -10.53
C ASP A 85 6.83 -10.56 -12.03
#